data_AF-A0ABD7K7B6-F1
#
_entry.id   AF-A0ABD7K7B6-F1
#
_cell.length_a   1.000
_cell.length_b   1.000
_cell.length_c   1.000
_cell.angle_alpha   90.00
_cell.angle_beta   90.00
_cell.angle_gamma   90.00
#
_symmetry.space_group_name_H-M   'P 1'
#
loop_
_entity.id
_entity.type
_entity.pdbx_description
1 polymer ?
#
loop_
_entity_poly.entity_id
_entity_poly.type
_entity_poly.pdbx_seq_one_letter_code
_entity_poly.pdbx_strand_id
1 'polypeptide(L)'
;MAIPSIPPLSVLALGLALATAASAADEAQLVEAINAYRSQPQSCAGQASGELPPLSADPRLALPVNASGDLQQAMARASYPMVNVQSISLSGPRDAGAAMKALEESFCRVVLDPQFVDIGVSRQDRDWRIVLARPLLSGGMGDWQAEGQKLLERINVARGQARQCGGKSYAAAPPLAWNATLGGAAEAHARAMANDNFFDHLDRDGRTPGDRAELAGYGGGLVGENIAAGQDGVAKVVDGWLASPGHCANLMNPGYRELGAGYATDPKSDAGIYWTAMFGAP
;
A
#
# COMPACT_ATOMS: atom_id res chain seq x y z
N MET A 1 11.60 -74.66 -14.22
CA MET A 1 10.60 -73.57 -14.35
C MET A 1 11.13 -72.38 -13.57
N ALA A 2 11.70 -71.40 -14.27
CA ALA A 2 12.20 -70.16 -13.68
C ALA A 2 11.18 -69.05 -13.99
N ILE A 3 10.73 -68.33 -12.96
CA ILE A 3 9.91 -67.11 -13.10
C ILE A 3 10.66 -66.01 -12.35
N PRO A 4 10.99 -64.87 -13.00
CA PRO A 4 11.77 -63.81 -12.38
C PRO A 4 10.89 -62.82 -11.61
N SER A 5 11.51 -62.22 -10.60
CA SER A 5 11.04 -61.16 -9.71
C SER A 5 10.93 -59.81 -10.43
N ILE A 6 9.82 -59.09 -10.20
CA ILE A 6 9.61 -57.70 -10.62
C ILE A 6 9.59 -56.82 -9.36
N PRO A 7 10.39 -55.74 -9.25
CA PRO A 7 10.22 -54.74 -8.20
C PRO A 7 9.19 -53.68 -8.63
N PRO A 8 8.43 -53.07 -7.70
CA PRO A 8 7.56 -51.94 -8.04
C PRO A 8 8.40 -50.66 -8.21
N LEU A 9 8.18 -49.98 -9.34
CA LEU A 9 8.62 -48.61 -9.58
C LEU A 9 7.85 -47.65 -8.67
N SER A 10 8.51 -47.14 -7.62
CA SER A 10 8.08 -45.92 -6.94
C SER A 10 8.47 -44.73 -7.82
N VAL A 11 7.50 -44.16 -8.55
CA VAL A 11 7.67 -42.87 -9.23
C VAL A 11 7.49 -41.77 -8.18
N LEU A 12 8.58 -41.07 -7.90
CA LEU A 12 8.65 -39.93 -7.00
C LEU A 12 7.94 -38.73 -7.66
N ALA A 13 6.75 -38.36 -7.18
CA ALA A 13 6.04 -37.15 -7.60
C ALA A 13 6.67 -35.90 -6.94
N LEU A 14 7.81 -35.43 -7.48
CA LEU A 14 8.56 -34.27 -6.95
C LEU A 14 8.44 -33.01 -7.82
N GLY A 15 7.37 -32.90 -8.63
CA GLY A 15 7.21 -31.83 -9.64
C GLY A 15 6.22 -30.72 -9.30
N LEU A 16 5.21 -30.96 -8.45
CA LEU A 16 4.10 -29.99 -8.26
C LEU A 16 4.44 -28.80 -7.35
N ALA A 17 5.38 -28.94 -6.41
CA ALA A 17 5.64 -27.90 -5.40
C ALA A 17 6.46 -26.70 -5.93
N LEU A 18 7.24 -26.88 -7.00
CA LEU A 18 8.13 -25.83 -7.53
C LEU A 18 7.37 -24.81 -8.40
N ALA A 19 6.37 -25.24 -9.17
CA ALA A 19 5.61 -24.36 -10.06
C ALA A 19 4.71 -23.38 -9.29
N THR A 20 4.08 -23.83 -8.19
CA THR A 20 3.22 -22.98 -7.35
C THR A 20 4.02 -21.90 -6.63
N ALA A 21 5.24 -22.23 -6.15
CA ALA A 21 6.11 -21.28 -5.49
C ALA A 21 6.64 -20.20 -6.45
N ALA A 22 6.95 -20.56 -7.70
CA ALA A 22 7.35 -19.61 -8.73
C ALA A 22 6.21 -18.64 -9.11
N SER A 23 4.98 -19.15 -9.23
CA SER A 23 3.79 -18.31 -9.49
C SER A 23 3.55 -17.28 -8.38
N ALA A 24 3.60 -17.72 -7.12
CA ALA A 24 3.39 -16.83 -5.97
C ALA A 24 4.49 -15.75 -5.86
N ALA A 25 5.73 -16.09 -6.21
CA ALA A 25 6.83 -15.12 -6.26
C ALA A 25 6.60 -14.07 -7.36
N ASP A 26 6.15 -14.49 -8.54
CA ASP A 26 5.88 -13.59 -9.66
C ASP A 26 4.64 -12.69 -9.41
N GLU A 27 3.62 -13.20 -8.73
CA GLU A 27 2.46 -12.41 -8.29
C GLU A 27 2.88 -11.30 -7.32
N ALA A 28 3.71 -11.62 -6.33
CA ALA A 28 4.24 -10.64 -5.37
C ALA A 28 5.15 -9.61 -6.05
N GLN A 29 6.01 -10.04 -6.98
CA GLN A 29 6.87 -9.14 -7.77
C GLN A 29 6.05 -8.17 -8.62
N LEU A 30 4.91 -8.61 -9.18
CA LEU A 30 4.05 -7.71 -9.95
C LEU A 30 3.42 -6.64 -9.05
N VAL A 31 2.98 -7.00 -7.84
CA VAL A 31 2.47 -6.02 -6.86
C VAL A 31 3.56 -5.01 -6.48
N GLU A 32 4.79 -5.46 -6.24
CA GLU A 32 5.93 -4.59 -5.95
C GLU A 32 6.22 -3.63 -7.11
N ALA A 33 6.23 -4.13 -8.36
CA ALA A 33 6.44 -3.33 -9.55
C ALA A 33 5.34 -2.27 -9.75
N ILE A 34 4.07 -2.64 -9.54
CA ILE A 34 2.94 -1.71 -9.59
C ILE A 34 3.09 -0.61 -8.52
N ASN A 35 3.47 -0.99 -7.30
CA ASN A 35 3.65 -0.03 -6.21
C ASN A 35 4.84 0.90 -6.44
N ALA A 36 5.93 0.41 -7.03
CA ALA A 36 7.05 1.25 -7.45
C ALA A 36 6.67 2.22 -8.57
N TYR A 37 5.82 1.79 -9.51
CA TYR A 37 5.29 2.66 -10.57
C TYR A 37 4.39 3.76 -10.00
N ARG A 38 3.51 3.42 -9.05
CA ARG A 38 2.61 4.35 -8.34
C ARG A 38 3.33 5.34 -7.44
N SER A 39 4.51 5.02 -6.92
CA SER A 39 5.25 5.87 -5.99
C SER A 39 6.03 7.02 -6.65
N GLN A 40 5.75 7.33 -7.92
CA GLN A 40 6.43 8.38 -8.66
C GLN A 40 5.40 9.13 -9.52
N PRO A 41 5.62 10.41 -9.84
CA PRO A 41 4.82 11.08 -10.85
C PRO A 41 4.91 10.35 -12.18
N GLN A 42 3.76 9.98 -12.74
CA GLN A 42 3.67 9.25 -14.01
C GLN A 42 2.97 10.09 -15.07
N SER A 43 3.20 9.76 -16.34
CA SER A 43 2.38 10.23 -17.45
C SER A 43 1.67 9.03 -18.07
N CYS A 44 0.34 9.07 -18.11
CA CYS A 44 -0.49 8.01 -18.66
C CYS A 44 -1.51 8.62 -19.63
N ALA A 45 -1.41 8.21 -20.90
CA ALA A 45 -2.31 8.67 -21.97
C ALA A 45 -2.47 10.21 -22.02
N GLY A 46 -1.37 10.95 -21.80
CA GLY A 46 -1.33 12.42 -21.84
C GLY A 46 -1.77 13.12 -20.56
N GLN A 47 -2.09 12.37 -19.49
CA GLN A 47 -2.42 12.93 -18.18
C GLN A 47 -1.32 12.59 -17.17
N ALA A 48 -0.90 13.59 -16.39
CA ALA A 48 0.02 13.38 -15.28
C ALA A 48 -0.75 12.78 -14.10
N SER A 49 -0.18 11.74 -13.49
CA SER A 49 -0.55 11.24 -12.16
C SER A 49 0.46 11.77 -11.16
N GLY A 50 0.00 12.23 -10.00
CA GLY A 50 0.86 12.44 -8.84
C GLY A 50 1.38 11.11 -8.26
N GLU A 51 2.21 11.22 -7.23
CA GLU A 51 2.58 10.07 -6.40
C GLU A 51 1.32 9.52 -5.71
N LEU A 52 1.16 8.19 -5.73
CA LEU A 52 0.04 7.50 -5.11
C LEU A 52 0.53 6.57 -4.00
N PRO A 53 -0.29 6.36 -2.95
CA PRO A 53 -0.01 5.34 -1.96
C PRO A 53 0.12 3.95 -2.61
N PRO A 54 0.98 3.08 -2.05
CA PRO A 54 1.08 1.70 -2.49
C PRO A 54 -0.23 0.95 -2.21
N LEU A 55 -0.57 0.03 -3.11
CA LEU A 55 -1.67 -0.91 -2.97
C LEU A 55 -1.32 -1.97 -1.93
N SER A 56 -2.29 -2.30 -1.07
CA SER A 56 -2.21 -3.37 -0.09
C SER A 56 -2.65 -4.70 -0.71
N ALA A 57 -1.81 -5.73 -0.67
CA ALA A 57 -2.20 -7.04 -1.15
C ALA A 57 -3.27 -7.64 -0.24
N ASP A 58 -4.45 -7.95 -0.78
CA ASP A 58 -5.53 -8.62 -0.05
C ASP A 58 -5.82 -9.99 -0.69
N PRO A 59 -5.64 -11.11 0.04
CA PRO A 59 -5.83 -12.45 -0.51
C PRO A 59 -7.27 -12.71 -0.95
N ARG A 60 -8.26 -11.96 -0.47
CA ARG A 60 -9.66 -12.06 -0.92
C ARG A 60 -9.85 -11.56 -2.35
N LEU A 61 -8.93 -10.73 -2.85
CA LEU A 61 -8.92 -10.20 -4.21
C LEU A 61 -8.14 -11.08 -5.19
N ALA A 62 -7.38 -12.07 -4.71
CA ALA A 62 -6.64 -13.03 -5.54
C ALA A 62 -7.61 -14.06 -6.15
N LEU A 63 -8.42 -13.59 -7.11
CA LEU A 63 -9.44 -14.38 -7.78
C LEU A 63 -8.83 -15.27 -8.89
N PRO A 64 -9.32 -16.50 -9.09
CA PRO A 64 -8.83 -17.38 -10.14
C PRO A 64 -8.87 -16.72 -11.53
N VAL A 65 -7.84 -16.98 -12.34
CA VAL A 65 -7.68 -16.38 -13.66
C VAL A 65 -8.84 -16.72 -14.60
N ASN A 66 -9.34 -17.95 -14.50
CA ASN A 66 -10.48 -18.46 -15.27
C ASN A 66 -11.84 -18.25 -14.59
N ALA A 67 -11.92 -17.52 -13.47
CA ALA A 67 -13.21 -17.28 -12.81
C ALA A 67 -14.11 -16.45 -13.73
N SER A 68 -15.14 -17.09 -14.26
CA SER A 68 -16.21 -16.47 -15.02
C SER A 68 -17.31 -15.97 -14.08
N GLY A 69 -18.04 -14.95 -14.53
CA GLY A 69 -19.17 -14.40 -13.79
C GLY A 69 -18.93 -13.00 -13.23
N ASP A 70 -19.93 -12.53 -12.49
CA ASP A 70 -19.98 -11.17 -11.97
C ASP A 70 -18.98 -10.95 -10.83
N LEU A 71 -18.15 -9.90 -10.98
CA LEU A 71 -17.14 -9.50 -10.02
C LEU A 71 -17.78 -9.10 -8.68
N GLN A 72 -18.98 -8.51 -8.69
CA GLN A 72 -19.69 -8.15 -7.46
C GLN A 72 -20.05 -9.39 -6.65
N GLN A 73 -20.55 -10.44 -7.31
CA GLN A 73 -20.84 -11.71 -6.66
C GLN A 73 -19.57 -12.40 -6.13
N ALA A 74 -18.45 -12.29 -6.85
CA ALA A 74 -17.16 -12.82 -6.40
C ALA A 74 -16.70 -12.14 -5.10
N MET A 75 -16.80 -10.81 -5.02
CA MET A 75 -16.45 -10.03 -3.82
C MET A 75 -17.37 -10.37 -2.64
N ALA A 76 -18.68 -10.54 -2.88
CA ALA A 76 -19.61 -10.99 -1.85
C ALA A 76 -19.24 -12.37 -1.29
N ARG A 77 -18.88 -13.33 -2.15
CA ARG A 77 -18.41 -14.66 -1.72
C ARG A 77 -17.10 -14.59 -0.92
N ALA A 78 -16.20 -13.70 -1.32
CA ALA A 78 -14.94 -13.46 -0.61
C ALA A 78 -15.13 -12.65 0.69
N SER A 79 -16.36 -12.21 1.00
CA SER A 79 -16.66 -11.32 2.12
C SER A 79 -15.78 -10.07 2.11
N TYR A 80 -15.54 -9.52 0.91
CA TYR A 80 -14.82 -8.27 0.74
C TYR A 80 -15.82 -7.10 0.69
N PRO A 81 -15.85 -6.21 1.70
CA PRO A 81 -16.74 -5.07 1.71
C PRO A 81 -16.18 -3.99 0.77
N MET A 82 -16.84 -3.76 -0.36
CA MET A 82 -16.34 -2.84 -1.40
C MET A 82 -17.25 -1.65 -1.66
N VAL A 83 -16.64 -0.54 -2.05
CA VAL A 83 -17.29 0.58 -2.75
C VAL A 83 -17.18 0.38 -4.26
N ASN A 84 -15.97 0.03 -4.73
CA ASN A 84 -15.69 -0.20 -6.13
C ASN A 84 -14.66 -1.33 -6.31
N VAL A 85 -14.71 -2.02 -7.45
CA VAL A 85 -13.77 -3.08 -7.82
C VAL A 85 -13.60 -3.13 -9.34
N GLN A 86 -12.38 -3.35 -9.80
CA GLN A 86 -12.06 -3.52 -11.21
C GLN A 86 -11.14 -4.71 -11.41
N SER A 87 -11.31 -5.44 -12.51
CA SER A 87 -10.47 -6.58 -12.88
C SER A 87 -9.82 -6.31 -14.23
N ILE A 88 -8.52 -6.54 -14.31
CA ILE A 88 -7.72 -6.57 -15.53
C ILE A 88 -7.34 -8.03 -15.79
N SER A 89 -7.44 -8.45 -17.04
CA SER A 89 -7.00 -9.77 -17.49
C SER A 89 -5.94 -9.59 -18.57
N LEU A 90 -4.80 -10.24 -18.39
CA LEU A 90 -3.71 -10.23 -19.37
C LEU A 90 -3.45 -11.67 -19.83
N SER A 91 -3.25 -11.85 -21.13
CA SER A 91 -2.84 -13.13 -21.71
C SER A 91 -1.52 -12.95 -22.44
N GLY A 92 -0.54 -13.78 -22.12
CA GLY A 92 0.77 -13.81 -22.77
C GLY A 92 1.97 -13.37 -21.93
N PRO A 93 1.90 -12.47 -20.93
CA PRO A 93 3.08 -12.16 -20.12
C PRO A 93 3.67 -13.41 -19.45
N ARG A 94 5.01 -13.55 -19.54
CA ARG A 94 5.72 -14.74 -19.04
C ARG A 94 6.17 -14.62 -17.59
N ASP A 95 6.25 -13.39 -17.10
CA ASP A 95 6.77 -13.00 -15.79
C ASP A 95 6.17 -11.65 -15.39
N ALA A 96 6.46 -11.22 -14.16
CA ALA A 96 5.99 -9.96 -13.60
C ALA A 96 6.41 -8.74 -14.42
N GLY A 97 7.64 -8.73 -14.95
CA GLY A 97 8.15 -7.60 -15.74
C GLY A 97 7.39 -7.41 -17.06
N ALA A 98 7.13 -8.51 -17.77
CA ALA A 98 6.29 -8.49 -18.97
C ALA A 98 4.84 -8.09 -18.66
N ALA A 99 4.31 -8.49 -17.51
CA ALA A 99 2.96 -8.14 -17.09
C ALA A 99 2.87 -6.65 -16.75
N MET A 100 3.85 -6.12 -16.01
CA MET A 100 3.93 -4.69 -15.69
C MET A 100 4.00 -3.84 -16.95
N LYS A 101 4.84 -4.22 -17.93
CA LYS A 101 4.90 -3.52 -19.21
C LYS A 101 3.55 -3.45 -19.92
N ALA A 102 2.80 -4.56 -19.93
CA ALA A 102 1.46 -4.57 -20.52
C ALA A 102 0.47 -3.68 -19.75
N LEU A 103 0.60 -3.59 -18.42
CA LEU A 103 -0.19 -2.67 -17.59
C LEU A 103 0.13 -1.21 -17.92
N GLU A 104 1.41 -0.84 -18.04
CA GLU A 104 1.82 0.53 -18.41
C GLU A 104 1.27 0.96 -19.77
N GLU A 105 1.32 0.07 -20.76
CA GLU A 105 0.91 0.39 -22.13
C GLU A 105 -0.61 0.49 -22.30
N SER A 106 -1.38 -0.36 -21.61
CA SER A 106 -2.82 -0.53 -21.89
C SER A 106 -3.75 -0.21 -20.72
N PHE A 107 -3.24 -0.24 -19.49
CA PHE A 107 -4.06 -0.16 -18.26
C PHE A 107 -3.55 0.86 -17.24
N CYS A 108 -2.62 1.74 -17.63
CA CYS A 108 -2.03 2.71 -16.70
C CYS A 108 -3.10 3.61 -16.03
N ARG A 109 -4.22 3.90 -16.71
CA ARG A 109 -5.32 4.70 -16.13
C ARG A 109 -5.99 4.01 -14.94
N VAL A 110 -6.10 2.68 -14.99
CA VAL A 110 -6.71 1.89 -13.91
C VAL A 110 -5.70 1.69 -12.79
N VAL A 111 -4.44 1.40 -13.13
CA VAL A 111 -3.36 1.20 -12.14
C VAL A 111 -3.02 2.50 -11.40
N LEU A 112 -3.17 3.66 -12.04
CA LEU A 112 -2.96 5.00 -11.46
C LEU A 112 -4.26 5.66 -11.01
N ASP A 113 -5.36 4.91 -10.88
CA ASP A 113 -6.57 5.47 -10.30
C ASP A 113 -6.38 5.59 -8.77
N PRO A 114 -6.51 6.80 -8.19
CA PRO A 114 -6.29 7.03 -6.75
C PRO A 114 -7.35 6.35 -5.88
N GLN A 115 -8.51 5.96 -6.43
CA GLN A 115 -9.56 5.34 -5.63
C GLN A 115 -9.22 3.92 -5.17
N PHE A 116 -8.31 3.23 -5.88
CA PHE A 116 -7.93 1.86 -5.57
C PHE A 116 -6.76 1.83 -4.58
N VAL A 117 -6.91 0.98 -3.56
CA VAL A 117 -5.95 0.84 -2.46
C VAL A 117 -5.66 -0.60 -2.08
N ASP A 118 -6.51 -1.54 -2.47
CA ASP A 118 -6.25 -2.97 -2.29
C ASP A 118 -6.05 -3.63 -3.67
N ILE A 119 -5.18 -4.64 -3.72
CA ILE A 119 -4.87 -5.41 -4.93
C ILE A 119 -4.86 -6.91 -4.66
N GLY A 120 -5.36 -7.69 -5.61
CA GLY A 120 -5.12 -9.12 -5.70
C GLY A 120 -4.56 -9.46 -7.07
N VAL A 121 -3.52 -10.29 -7.09
CA VAL A 121 -2.93 -10.80 -8.34
C VAL A 121 -3.03 -12.31 -8.31
N SER A 122 -3.41 -12.89 -9.44
CA SER A 122 -3.42 -14.34 -9.63
C SER A 122 -2.90 -14.67 -11.02
N ARG A 123 -2.15 -15.76 -11.11
CA ARG A 123 -1.59 -16.21 -12.37
C ARG A 123 -1.83 -17.70 -12.60
N GLN A 124 -2.12 -18.05 -13.84
CA GLN A 124 -2.14 -19.42 -14.32
C GLN A 124 -1.44 -19.45 -15.69
N ASP A 125 -0.28 -20.11 -15.75
CA ASP A 125 0.59 -20.16 -16.93
C ASP A 125 0.99 -18.76 -17.45
N ARG A 126 0.36 -18.29 -18.53
CA ARG A 126 0.59 -16.97 -19.13
C ARG A 126 -0.60 -16.03 -18.99
N ASP A 127 -1.64 -16.48 -18.30
CA ASP A 127 -2.83 -15.71 -18.05
C ASP A 127 -2.75 -15.13 -16.63
N TRP A 128 -3.02 -13.84 -16.52
CA TRP A 128 -2.94 -13.06 -15.31
C TRP A 128 -4.27 -12.40 -15.04
N ARG A 129 -4.62 -12.31 -13.76
CA ARG A 129 -5.74 -11.52 -13.27
C ARG A 129 -5.25 -10.57 -12.20
N ILE A 130 -5.55 -9.30 -12.39
CA ILE A 130 -5.24 -8.23 -11.45
C ILE A 130 -6.57 -7.62 -11.03
N VAL A 131 -6.90 -7.71 -9.75
CA VAL A 131 -8.12 -7.14 -9.17
C VAL A 131 -7.71 -5.96 -8.29
N LEU A 132 -8.26 -4.78 -8.57
CA LEU A 132 -8.04 -3.55 -7.83
C LEU A 132 -9.35 -3.17 -7.14
N ALA A 133 -9.29 -2.79 -5.87
CA ALA A 133 -10.48 -2.52 -5.09
C ALA A 133 -10.36 -1.31 -4.17
N ARG A 134 -11.51 -0.68 -3.95
CA ARG A 134 -11.75 0.31 -2.90
C ARG A 134 -12.60 -0.35 -1.82
N PRO A 135 -12.07 -0.58 -0.61
CA PRO A 135 -12.85 -1.14 0.48
C PRO A 135 -13.90 -0.13 0.96
N LEU A 136 -15.01 -0.64 1.47
CA LEU A 136 -15.93 0.15 2.27
C LEU A 136 -15.31 0.36 3.65
N LEU A 137 -15.12 1.62 4.04
CA LEU A 137 -14.59 1.97 5.36
C LEU A 137 -15.49 1.40 6.45
N SER A 138 -14.92 0.56 7.32
CA SER A 138 -15.64 0.05 8.47
C SER A 138 -15.77 1.15 9.54
N GLY A 139 -16.97 1.32 10.11
CA GLY A 139 -17.25 2.35 11.13
C GLY A 139 -16.65 2.09 12.51
N GLY A 140 -15.56 1.32 12.60
CA GLY A 140 -14.96 0.84 13.85
C GLY A 140 -13.73 1.63 14.32
N MET A 141 -13.29 2.67 13.59
CA MET A 141 -12.16 3.50 13.99
C MET A 141 -12.54 4.44 15.13
N GLY A 142 -11.61 4.61 16.09
CA GLY A 142 -11.74 5.60 17.16
C GLY A 142 -11.56 7.03 16.64
N ASP A 143 -11.54 8.01 17.54
CA ASP A 143 -11.17 9.38 17.14
C ASP A 143 -9.72 9.44 16.61
N TRP A 144 -9.39 10.56 15.96
CA TRP A 144 -8.08 10.74 15.33
C TRP A 144 -6.91 10.66 16.31
N GLN A 145 -7.08 11.03 17.58
CA GLN A 145 -6.02 10.96 18.59
C GLN A 145 -5.76 9.52 18.99
N ALA A 146 -6.82 8.75 19.24
CA ALA A 146 -6.72 7.34 19.58
C ALA A 146 -6.08 6.53 18.44
N GLU A 147 -6.48 6.78 17.18
CA GLU A 147 -5.86 6.13 16.03
C GLU A 147 -4.42 6.63 15.78
N GLY A 148 -4.14 7.91 16.04
CA GLY A 148 -2.79 8.47 15.98
C GLY A 148 -1.82 7.83 17.00
N GLN A 149 -2.30 7.52 18.21
CA GLN A 149 -1.51 6.78 19.21
C GLN A 149 -1.24 5.33 18.77
N LYS A 150 -2.24 4.64 18.23
CA LYS A 150 -2.03 3.29 17.65
C LYS A 150 -1.02 3.33 16.50
N LEU A 151 -1.06 4.39 15.68
CA LEU A 151 -0.10 4.61 14.62
C LEU A 151 1.32 4.79 15.17
N LEU A 152 1.49 5.61 16.22
CA LEU A 152 2.76 5.77 16.95
C LEU A 152 3.30 4.42 17.44
N GLU A 153 2.47 3.63 18.12
CA GLU A 153 2.85 2.33 18.67
C GLU A 153 3.36 1.40 17.56
N ARG A 154 2.63 1.30 16.45
CA ARG A 154 3.02 0.43 15.32
C ARG A 154 4.27 0.95 14.61
N ILE A 155 4.41 2.26 14.45
CA ILE A 155 5.65 2.87 13.92
C ILE A 155 6.84 2.56 14.84
N ASN A 156 6.67 2.62 16.16
CA ASN A 156 7.75 2.30 17.10
C ASN A 156 8.13 0.81 17.07
N VAL A 157 7.17 -0.10 16.91
CA VAL A 157 7.45 -1.52 16.63
C VAL A 157 8.26 -1.66 15.34
N ALA A 158 7.89 -0.92 14.29
CA ALA A 158 8.61 -0.96 13.02
C ALA A 158 10.05 -0.43 13.17
N ARG A 159 10.23 0.71 13.85
CA ARG A 159 11.53 1.35 14.11
C ARG A 159 12.47 0.52 14.97
N GLY A 160 11.94 -0.32 15.86
CA GLY A 160 12.73 -1.23 16.70
C GLY A 160 13.48 -2.33 15.95
N GLN A 161 13.35 -2.42 14.63
CA GLN A 161 13.96 -3.46 13.79
C GLN A 161 14.81 -2.82 12.69
N ALA A 162 15.94 -3.44 12.35
CA ALA A 162 16.69 -3.05 11.15
C ALA A 162 15.86 -3.37 9.90
N ARG A 163 15.88 -2.47 8.91
CA ARG A 163 15.03 -2.56 7.71
C ARG A 163 15.77 -2.16 6.45
N GLN A 164 15.36 -2.77 5.35
CA GLN A 164 15.75 -2.37 4.01
C GLN A 164 14.62 -1.50 3.43
N CYS A 165 14.92 -0.23 3.15
CA CYS A 165 13.99 0.70 2.51
C CYS A 165 14.47 0.94 1.07
N GLY A 166 13.89 0.21 0.12
CA GLY A 166 14.41 0.15 -1.26
C GLY A 166 15.87 -0.32 -1.31
N GLY A 167 16.76 0.45 -1.94
CA GLY A 167 18.18 0.11 -2.03
C GLY A 167 19.00 0.39 -0.75
N LYS A 168 18.42 1.01 0.28
CA LYS A 168 19.16 1.49 1.46
C LYS A 168 18.80 0.71 2.73
N SER A 169 19.82 0.25 3.45
CA SER A 169 19.66 -0.37 4.77
C SER A 169 19.64 0.68 5.88
N TYR A 170 18.74 0.50 6.84
CA TYR A 170 18.60 1.28 8.05
C TYR A 170 18.75 0.36 9.27
N ALA A 171 19.51 0.79 10.27
CA ALA A 171 19.54 0.12 11.57
C ALA A 171 18.22 0.36 12.32
N ALA A 172 18.00 -0.37 13.42
CA ALA A 172 16.92 -0.04 14.34
C ALA A 172 17.08 1.41 14.84
N ALA A 173 15.98 2.15 14.90
CA ALA A 173 15.93 3.54 15.31
C ALA A 173 15.24 3.68 16.68
N PRO A 174 15.61 4.67 17.50
CA PRO A 174 14.95 4.93 18.78
C PRO A 174 13.44 5.15 18.61
N PRO A 175 12.60 4.75 19.60
CA PRO A 175 11.19 5.03 19.55
C PRO A 175 10.93 6.55 19.57
N LEU A 176 9.85 6.96 18.92
CA LEU A 176 9.34 8.33 18.92
C LEU A 176 8.43 8.53 20.14
N ALA A 177 8.40 9.75 20.65
CA ALA A 177 7.43 10.22 21.65
C ALA A 177 6.27 10.95 20.96
N TRP A 178 5.07 10.87 21.54
CA TRP A 178 3.93 11.64 21.04
C TRP A 178 4.13 13.15 21.28
N ASN A 179 3.86 13.96 20.26
CA ASN A 179 3.81 15.42 20.36
C ASN A 179 2.43 15.92 19.89
N ALA A 180 1.67 16.53 20.81
CA ALA A 180 0.31 16.96 20.55
C ALA A 180 0.20 18.08 19.51
N THR A 181 1.22 18.95 19.42
CA THR A 181 1.28 20.04 18.42
C THR A 181 1.40 19.47 17.02
N LEU A 182 2.34 18.54 16.82
CA LEU A 182 2.45 17.80 15.55
C LEU A 182 1.18 17.00 15.25
N GLY A 183 0.50 16.47 16.28
CA GLY A 183 -0.75 15.73 16.14
C GLY A 183 -1.87 16.60 15.58
N GLY A 184 -2.03 17.81 16.12
CA GLY A 184 -2.98 18.78 15.60
C GLY A 184 -2.68 19.22 14.17
N ALA A 185 -1.40 19.47 13.84
CA ALA A 185 -0.98 19.80 12.48
C ALA A 185 -1.27 18.67 11.48
N ALA A 186 -1.00 17.42 11.88
CA ALA A 186 -1.26 16.23 11.07
C ALA A 186 -2.76 16.05 10.79
N GLU A 187 -3.60 16.14 11.82
CA GLU A 187 -5.04 16.02 11.68
C GLU A 187 -5.63 17.13 10.80
N ALA A 188 -5.19 18.37 10.97
CA ALA A 188 -5.62 19.49 10.16
C ALA A 188 -5.31 19.26 8.66
N HIS A 189 -4.12 18.74 8.35
CA HIS A 189 -3.75 18.41 6.96
C HIS A 189 -4.56 17.23 6.41
N ALA A 190 -4.78 16.18 7.21
CA ALA A 190 -5.63 15.06 6.81
C ALA A 190 -7.06 15.51 6.49
N ARG A 191 -7.61 16.43 7.30
CA ARG A 191 -8.92 17.05 7.08
C ARG A 191 -8.96 17.91 5.83
N ALA A 192 -7.92 18.68 5.55
CA ALA A 192 -7.81 19.45 4.32
C ALA A 192 -7.81 18.53 3.09
N MET A 193 -6.97 17.49 3.08
CA MET A 193 -6.93 16.49 2.01
C MET A 193 -8.29 15.82 1.77
N ALA A 194 -9.01 15.50 2.86
CA ALA A 194 -10.35 14.92 2.78
C ALA A 194 -11.39 15.89 2.20
N ASN A 195 -11.50 17.09 2.75
CA ASN A 195 -12.53 18.05 2.39
C ASN A 195 -12.33 18.65 0.99
N ASP A 196 -11.07 18.90 0.62
CA ASP A 196 -10.73 19.56 -0.65
C ASP A 196 -10.34 18.56 -1.74
N ASN A 197 -10.50 17.26 -1.47
CA ASN A 197 -10.23 16.13 -2.37
C ASN A 197 -8.87 16.23 -3.07
N PHE A 198 -7.79 16.23 -2.29
CA PHE A 198 -6.43 16.18 -2.83
C PHE A 198 -5.53 15.26 -2.00
N PHE A 199 -4.39 14.92 -2.57
CA PHE A 199 -3.36 14.11 -1.92
C PHE A 199 -1.99 14.69 -2.28
N ASP A 200 -1.45 15.52 -1.38
CA ASP A 200 -0.18 16.21 -1.57
C ASP A 200 0.44 16.57 -0.21
N HIS A 201 1.77 16.68 -0.18
CA HIS A 201 2.52 17.20 0.95
C HIS A 201 2.38 18.71 1.09
N LEU A 202 2.13 19.43 -0.01
CA LEU A 202 1.81 20.85 0.01
C LEU A 202 0.31 21.05 0.31
N ASP A 203 0.01 22.02 1.18
CA ASP A 203 -1.39 22.46 1.32
C ASP A 203 -1.82 23.31 0.11
N ARG A 204 -3.11 23.68 0.05
CA ARG A 204 -3.67 24.49 -1.05
C ARG A 204 -3.06 25.89 -1.16
N ASP A 205 -2.43 26.39 -0.10
CA ASP A 205 -1.71 27.67 -0.08
C ASP A 205 -0.21 27.48 -0.39
N GLY A 206 0.23 26.25 -0.70
CA GLY A 206 1.61 25.91 -1.03
C GLY A 206 2.52 25.73 0.18
N ARG A 207 1.97 25.64 1.41
CA ARG A 207 2.77 25.45 2.63
C ARG A 207 3.29 24.02 2.72
N THR A 208 4.56 23.91 3.09
CA THR A 208 5.24 22.64 3.34
C THR A 208 4.82 22.05 4.71
N PRO A 209 5.14 20.77 4.98
CA PRO A 209 4.94 20.20 6.32
C PRO A 209 5.66 21.00 7.43
N GLY A 210 6.84 21.54 7.14
CA GLY A 210 7.58 22.40 8.06
C GLY A 210 6.81 23.67 8.41
N ASP A 211 6.31 24.38 7.40
CA ASP A 211 5.50 25.59 7.58
C ASP A 211 4.24 25.30 8.42
N ARG A 212 3.56 24.17 8.15
CA ARG A 212 2.38 23.75 8.93
C ARG A 212 2.74 23.44 10.38
N ALA A 213 3.87 22.79 10.64
CA ALA A 213 4.34 22.51 11.99
C ALA A 213 4.69 23.81 12.74
N GLU A 214 5.39 24.75 12.09
CA GLU A 214 5.74 26.05 12.66
C GLU A 214 4.49 26.87 13.00
N LEU A 215 3.51 26.95 12.08
CA LEU A 215 2.24 27.64 12.31
C LEU A 215 1.42 27.02 13.44
N ALA A 216 1.54 25.72 13.66
CA ALA A 216 0.93 25.03 14.81
C ALA A 216 1.68 25.31 16.13
N GLY A 217 2.85 25.93 16.09
CA GLY A 217 3.68 26.26 17.24
C GLY A 217 4.75 25.22 17.58
N TYR A 218 5.11 24.35 16.63
CA TYR A 218 6.23 23.42 16.80
C TYR A 218 7.57 24.13 16.61
N GLY A 219 8.44 24.07 17.62
CA GLY A 219 9.72 24.79 17.61
C GLY A 219 10.94 23.96 17.18
N GLY A 220 10.75 22.72 16.73
CA GLY A 220 11.85 21.81 16.38
C GLY A 220 12.46 22.09 15.01
N GLY A 221 13.77 21.84 14.86
CA GLY A 221 14.53 22.19 13.65
C GLY A 221 14.47 21.16 12.51
N LEU A 222 13.97 19.96 12.77
CA LEU A 222 13.82 18.90 11.76
C LEU A 222 12.35 18.44 11.74
N VAL A 223 11.72 18.53 10.57
CA VAL A 223 10.34 18.09 10.33
C VAL A 223 10.32 17.12 9.14
N GLY A 224 9.46 16.09 9.22
CA GLY A 224 9.16 15.20 8.10
C GLY A 224 7.68 14.82 8.08
N GLU A 225 7.22 14.27 6.97
CA GLU A 225 5.82 13.86 6.82
C GLU A 225 5.72 12.55 6.03
N ASN A 226 4.81 11.67 6.48
CA ASN A 226 4.24 10.63 5.63
C ASN A 226 2.72 10.84 5.56
N ILE A 227 2.14 10.67 4.36
CA ILE A 227 0.70 10.71 4.13
C ILE A 227 0.22 9.39 3.52
N ALA A 228 -1.04 9.03 3.77
CA ALA A 228 -1.68 7.86 3.16
C ALA A 228 -3.15 8.15 2.85
N ALA A 229 -3.74 7.46 1.88
CA ALA A 229 -5.13 7.65 1.48
C ALA A 229 -5.80 6.33 1.13
N GLY A 230 -7.04 6.16 1.60
CA GLY A 230 -7.93 5.01 1.34
C GLY A 230 -7.67 3.76 2.20
N GLN A 231 -6.55 3.66 2.91
CA GLN A 231 -6.32 2.57 3.87
C GLN A 231 -7.24 2.74 5.09
N ASP A 232 -8.01 1.70 5.39
CA ASP A 232 -9.07 1.68 6.42
C ASP A 232 -8.57 1.24 7.80
N GLY A 233 -7.28 1.42 8.09
CA GLY A 233 -6.74 1.15 9.41
C GLY A 233 -5.22 1.30 9.52
N VAL A 234 -4.77 1.55 10.75
CA VAL A 234 -3.37 1.76 11.15
C VAL A 234 -2.43 0.69 10.61
N ALA A 235 -2.86 -0.57 10.62
CA ALA A 235 -2.04 -1.68 10.15
C ALA A 235 -1.66 -1.52 8.68
N LYS A 236 -2.66 -1.30 7.82
CA LYS A 236 -2.48 -1.11 6.38
C LYS A 236 -1.68 0.15 6.07
N VAL A 237 -1.89 1.24 6.84
CA VAL A 237 -1.14 2.49 6.67
C VAL A 237 0.36 2.27 6.90
N VAL A 238 0.75 1.66 8.02
CA VAL A 238 2.17 1.42 8.32
C VAL A 238 2.78 0.41 7.36
N ASP A 239 2.06 -0.68 7.05
CA ASP A 239 2.55 -1.69 6.12
C ASP A 239 2.75 -1.09 4.70
N GLY A 240 1.84 -0.20 4.27
CA GLY A 240 1.97 0.57 3.04
C GLY A 240 3.19 1.49 3.05
N TRP A 241 3.39 2.29 4.10
CA TRP A 241 4.58 3.14 4.22
C TRP A 241 5.88 2.34 4.24
N LEU A 242 5.90 1.16 4.86
CA LEU A 242 7.07 0.29 4.86
C LEU A 242 7.37 -0.32 3.48
N ALA A 243 6.34 -0.57 2.67
CA ALA A 243 6.50 -1.05 1.29
C ALA A 243 6.98 0.05 0.32
N SER A 244 6.81 1.33 0.66
CA SER A 244 7.31 2.45 -0.14
C SER A 244 8.70 2.89 0.32
N PRO A 245 9.74 2.88 -0.56
CA PRO A 245 11.11 3.22 -0.16
C PRO A 245 11.26 4.59 0.50
N GLY A 246 10.58 5.62 -0.01
CA GLY A 246 10.65 6.99 0.52
C GLY A 246 10.00 7.10 1.90
N HIS A 247 8.77 6.59 2.04
CA HIS A 247 8.06 6.58 3.32
C HIS A 247 8.76 5.72 4.37
N CYS A 248 9.31 4.56 3.99
CA CYS A 248 10.11 3.69 4.85
C CYS A 248 11.37 4.41 5.32
N ALA A 249 12.09 5.09 4.42
CA ALA A 249 13.27 5.87 4.77
C ALA A 249 12.97 7.00 5.77
N ASN A 250 11.80 7.65 5.64
CA ASN A 250 11.33 8.66 6.58
C ASN A 250 11.00 8.04 7.96
N LEU A 251 10.24 6.93 7.97
CA LEU A 251 9.93 6.17 9.20
C LEU A 251 11.18 5.75 9.95
N MET A 252 12.24 5.35 9.24
CA MET A 252 13.48 4.84 9.82
C MET A 252 14.54 5.91 10.06
N ASN A 253 14.24 7.19 9.83
CA ASN A 253 15.21 8.27 10.06
C ASN A 253 15.54 8.38 11.56
N PRO A 254 16.82 8.19 11.96
CA PRO A 254 17.24 8.23 13.35
C PRO A 254 17.35 9.66 13.90
N GLY A 255 17.14 10.69 13.08
CA GLY A 255 17.09 12.09 13.51
C GLY A 255 15.82 12.44 14.29
N TYR A 256 14.69 11.80 13.97
CA TYR A 256 13.42 12.08 14.64
C TYR A 256 13.37 11.58 16.09
N ARG A 257 12.66 12.32 16.93
CA ARG A 257 12.38 12.02 18.34
C ARG A 257 10.90 12.05 18.65
N GLU A 258 10.12 12.76 17.85
CA GLU A 258 8.70 13.01 18.11
C GLU A 258 7.84 12.64 16.90
N LEU A 259 6.58 12.32 17.18
CA LEU A 259 5.54 12.05 16.20
C LEU A 259 4.24 12.71 16.64
N GLY A 260 3.52 13.31 15.69
CA GLY A 260 2.09 13.52 15.79
C GLY A 260 1.39 12.94 14.56
N ALA A 261 0.20 12.38 14.73
CA ALA A 261 -0.53 11.77 13.64
C ALA A 261 -2.03 11.96 13.76
N GLY A 262 -2.74 11.85 12.65
CA GLY A 262 -4.18 11.92 12.62
C GLY A 262 -4.74 11.41 11.30
N TYR A 263 -6.06 11.23 11.28
CA TYR A 263 -6.79 10.89 10.08
C TYR A 263 -8.06 11.73 9.96
N ALA A 264 -8.56 11.82 8.75
CA ALA A 264 -9.89 12.36 8.48
C ALA A 264 -10.57 11.55 7.38
N THR A 265 -11.90 11.55 7.39
CA THR A 265 -12.72 10.86 6.39
C THR A 265 -13.67 11.84 5.71
N ASP A 266 -13.78 11.74 4.39
CA ASP A 266 -14.91 12.28 3.64
C ASP A 266 -15.33 11.24 2.59
N PRO A 267 -16.48 10.57 2.76
CA PRO A 267 -16.98 9.58 1.81
C PRO A 267 -17.18 10.11 0.38
N LYS A 268 -17.26 11.44 0.20
CA LYS A 268 -17.39 12.09 -1.11
C LYS A 268 -16.05 12.29 -1.81
N SER A 269 -14.94 12.18 -1.09
CA SER A 269 -13.62 12.28 -1.69
C SER A 269 -13.24 10.98 -2.42
N ASP A 270 -12.24 11.07 -3.28
CA ASP A 270 -11.76 9.97 -4.11
C ASP A 270 -11.24 8.81 -3.24
N ALA A 271 -10.53 9.12 -2.15
CA ALA A 271 -9.95 8.12 -1.26
C ALA A 271 -10.84 7.77 -0.05
N GLY A 272 -11.80 8.61 0.34
CA GLY A 272 -12.70 8.38 1.49
C GLY A 272 -12.06 8.61 2.87
N ILE A 273 -10.78 8.27 3.03
CA ILE A 273 -10.00 8.43 4.25
C ILE A 273 -8.58 8.89 3.92
N TYR A 274 -8.01 9.75 4.77
CA TYR A 274 -6.66 10.28 4.65
C TYR A 274 -5.96 10.25 6.00
N TRP A 275 -4.68 9.91 5.99
CA TRP A 275 -3.82 9.84 7.15
C TRP A 275 -2.62 10.75 6.96
N THR A 276 -2.21 11.39 8.04
CA THR A 276 -0.99 12.19 8.09
C THR A 276 -0.20 11.81 9.33
N ALA A 277 1.10 11.63 9.18
CA ALA A 277 2.06 11.45 10.25
C ALA A 277 3.18 12.48 10.11
N MET A 278 3.28 13.38 11.08
CA MET A 278 4.28 14.43 11.19
C MET A 278 5.38 14.00 12.16
N PHE A 279 6.63 14.01 11.70
CA PHE A 279 7.82 13.65 12.46
C PHE A 279 8.58 14.90 12.86
N GLY A 280 9.15 14.90 14.06
CA GLY A 280 9.86 16.04 14.61
C GLY A 280 11.13 15.68 15.37
N ALA A 281 12.05 16.64 15.47
CA ALA A 281 13.12 16.63 16.45
C ALA A 281 13.24 18.02 17.10
N PRO A 282 13.20 18.11 18.45
CA PRO A 282 13.47 19.33 19.20
C PRO A 282 14.87 19.91 18.96
#